data_AF-A0A4Q4BQR8-F1
#
_entry.id   AF-A0A4Q4BQR8-F1
#
_cell.length_a   1.000
_cell.length_b   1.000
_cell.length_c   1.000
_cell.angle_alpha   90.00
_cell.angle_beta   90.00
_cell.angle_gamma   90.00
#
_symmetry.space_group_name_H-M   'P 1'
#
loop_
_entity.id
_entity.type
_entity.pdbx_description
1 polymer ?
#
loop_
_entity_poly.entity_id
_entity_poly.type
_entity_poly.pdbx_seq_one_letter_code
_entity_poly.pdbx_strand_id
1 'polypeptide(L)' 'MTAPLDLDQLQSFCAIADCGSFTEAARRVNKTQSAVSMQIKR' A
#
# COMPACT_ATOMS: atom_id res chain seq x y z
N MET A 1 -2.04 -4.92 -22.16
CA MET A 1 -1.14 -3.82 -21.75
C MET A 1 -0.64 -4.17 -20.36
N THR A 2 0.62 -4.59 -20.24
CA THR A 2 1.26 -4.86 -18.95
C THR A 2 1.35 -3.53 -18.19
N ALA A 3 0.51 -3.34 -17.18
CA ALA A 3 0.71 -2.23 -16.27
C ALA A 3 2.04 -2.50 -15.55
N PRO A 4 3.05 -1.60 -15.66
CA PRO A 4 4.25 -1.76 -14.87
C PRO A 4 3.85 -1.82 -13.41
N LEU A 5 4.41 -2.78 -12.66
CA LEU A 5 4.18 -2.90 -11.23
C LEU A 5 4.54 -1.56 -10.59
N ASP A 6 3.53 -0.91 -10.00
CA ASP A 6 3.71 0.38 -9.33
C ASP A 6 4.52 0.15 -8.04
N LEU A 7 5.71 0.75 -7.96
CA LEU A 7 6.58 0.65 -6.79
C LEU A 7 5.87 1.14 -5.53
N ASP A 8 5.01 2.15 -5.65
CA ASP A 8 4.22 2.68 -4.54
C ASP A 8 3.19 1.65 -4.04
N GLN A 9 2.64 0.84 -4.95
CA GLN A 9 1.71 -0.24 -4.61
C GLN A 9 2.47 -1.40 -3.93
N LEU A 10 3.66 -1.74 -4.43
CA LEU A 10 4.51 -2.77 -3.82
C LEU A 10 4.99 -2.38 -2.42
N GLN A 11 5.39 -1.12 -2.22
CA GLN A 11 5.76 -0.61 -0.90
C GLN A 11 4.60 -0.67 0.09
N SER A 12 3.41 -0.22 -0.33
CA SER A 12 2.19 -0.33 0.48
C SER A 12 1.87 -1.79 0.82
N PHE A 13 2.00 -2.71 -0.13
CA PHE A 13 1.79 -4.14 0.08
C PHE A 13 2.76 -4.72 1.11
N CYS A 14 4.07 -4.48 0.95
CA CYS A 14 5.07 -4.95 1.92
C CYS A 14 4.83 -4.36 3.31
N ALA A 15 4.54 -3.05 3.39
CA ALA A 15 4.24 -2.41 4.67
C ALA A 15 3.03 -3.04 5.37
N ILE A 16 1.97 -3.41 4.64
CA ILE A 16 0.81 -4.13 5.19
C ILE A 16 1.23 -5.54 5.66
N ALA A 17 1.98 -6.28 4.84
CA ALA A 17 2.44 -7.62 5.18
C ALA A 17 3.29 -7.63 6.47
N ASP A 18 4.15 -6.63 6.65
CA ASP A 18 5.03 -6.52 7.81
C ASP A 18 4.30 -6.17 9.11
N CYS A 19 3.22 -5.38 9.04
CA CYS A 19 2.51 -4.89 10.25
C CYS A 19 1.12 -5.49 10.48
N GLY A 20 0.54 -6.17 9.49
CA GLY A 20 -0.81 -6.75 9.55
C GLY A 20 -1.95 -5.73 9.63
N SER A 21 -1.69 -4.42 9.39
CA SER A 21 -2.67 -3.35 9.56
C SER A 21 -2.57 -2.28 8.48
N PHE A 22 -3.68 -2.02 7.79
CA PHE A 22 -3.75 -0.94 6.79
C PHE A 22 -3.48 0.45 7.39
N THR A 23 -3.90 0.67 8.64
CA THR A 23 -3.71 1.95 9.32
C THR A 23 -2.24 2.18 9.68
N GLU A 24 -1.56 1.16 10.19
CA GLU A 24 -0.13 1.26 10.53
C GLU A 24 0.73 1.34 9.26
N ALA A 25 0.41 0.55 8.23
CA ALA A 25 1.09 0.61 6.94
C ALA A 25 1.02 2.01 6.33
N ALA A 26 -0.15 2.64 6.34
CA ALA A 26 -0.35 3.98 5.83
C ALA A 26 0.52 5.03 6.54
N ARG A 27 0.67 4.93 7.88
CA ARG A 27 1.61 5.80 8.61
C ARG A 27 3.07 5.56 8.18
N ARG A 28 3.48 4.31 7.99
CA ARG A 28 4.85 3.96 7.57
C ARG A 28 5.21 4.50 6.18
N VAL A 29 4.25 4.53 5.26
CA VAL A 29 4.46 5.02 3.89
C VAL A 29 4.00 6.48 3.67
N ASN A 30 3.73 7.23 4.75
CA ASN A 30 3.28 8.62 4.72
C ASN A 30 2.03 8.86 3.84
N LYS A 31 1.05 7.97 3.92
CA LYS A 31 -0.22 8.04 3.19
C LYS A 31 -1.41 7.99 4.14
N THR A 32 -2.60 8.28 3.62
CA THR A 32 -3.85 7.99 4.33
C THR A 32 -4.18 6.50 4.23
N GLN A 33 -4.89 5.96 5.22
CA GLN A 33 -5.37 4.58 5.19
C GLN A 33 -6.26 4.31 3.96
N SER A 34 -7.09 5.28 3.56
CA SER A 34 -7.94 5.18 2.37
C SER A 34 -7.15 5.12 1.06
N ALA A 35 -6.04 5.87 0.94
CA ALA A 35 -5.16 5.81 -0.23
C ALA A 35 -4.51 4.42 -0.36
N VAL A 36 -3.99 3.87 0.74
CA VAL A 36 -3.41 2.52 0.77
C VAL A 36 -4.47 1.46 0.42
N SER A 37 -5.68 1.55 0.98
CA SER A 37 -6.78 0.63 0.66
C SER A 37 -7.15 0.67 -0.84
N MET A 38 -7.23 1.87 -1.41
CA MET A 38 -7.50 2.07 -2.84
C MET A 38 -6.38 1.54 -3.74
N GLN A 39 -5.12 1.57 -3.29
CA GLN A 39 -4.00 0.99 -4.03
C GLN A 39 -4.06 -0.54 -4.06
N ILE A 40 -4.50 -1.19 -2.98
CA ILE A 40 -4.58 -2.67 -2.92
C ILE A 40 -5.82 -3.21 -3.64
N LYS A 41 -6.92 -2.44 -3.69
CA LYS A 41 -8.14 -2.85 -4.40
C LYS A 41 -7.98 -2.90 -5.92
N ARG A 42 -7.04 -2.12 -6.47
CA ARG A 42 -6.77 -1.98 -7.91
C ARG A 42 -5.89 -3.11 -8.41
#